data_AF-A0ABD5VCR3-F1
#
_entry.id   AF-A0ABD5VCR3-F1
#
_cell.length_a   1.000
_cell.length_b   1.000
_cell.length_c   1.000
_cell.angle_alpha   90.00
_cell.angle_beta   90.00
_cell.angle_gamma   90.00
#
_symmetry.space_group_name_H-M   'P 1'
#
loop_
_entity.id
_entity.type
_entity.pdbx_description
1 polymer ?
#
loop_
_entity_poly.entity_id
_entity_poly.type
_entity_poly.pdbx_seq_one_letter_code
_entity_poly.pdbx_strand_id
1 'polypeptide(L)'
;MQRRALLATLAATTTATAGCVGTLDSAQPTDTESSTPASTSADTTTATCTVDDSLGLVDVEVPGDPTEAAARDLAEFVEEAYARDRAEADGWNVQGVDYATAESQPADDGAYASVEVSLDASESAERAGDSETTVLADLYYAAWYHVTATRVERSAADGGEDPPDYGWATIACA
;
A
#
# COMPACT_ATOMS: atom_id res chain seq x y z
N MET A 1 -25.74 -9.42 -43.22
CA MET A 1 -24.43 -9.45 -43.90
C MET A 1 -23.35 -9.56 -42.83
N GLN A 2 -22.23 -10.23 -43.16
CA GLN A 2 -21.13 -10.77 -42.33
C GLN A 2 -20.65 -9.87 -41.16
N ARG A 3 -20.54 -10.34 -39.90
CA ARG A 3 -19.51 -11.18 -39.23
C ARG A 3 -18.05 -10.71 -39.45
N ARG A 4 -17.37 -10.33 -38.35
CA ARG A 4 -16.05 -10.87 -37.93
C ARG A 4 -15.69 -10.45 -36.50
N ALA A 5 -15.71 -11.44 -35.61
CA ALA A 5 -15.03 -11.45 -34.32
C ALA A 5 -13.60 -11.99 -34.52
N LEU A 6 -12.63 -11.48 -33.77
CA LEU A 6 -11.27 -12.02 -33.71
C LEU A 6 -11.03 -12.57 -32.31
N LEU A 7 -11.09 -13.91 -32.20
CA LEU A 7 -10.47 -14.68 -31.13
C LEU A 7 -8.97 -14.79 -31.42
N ALA A 8 -8.13 -14.57 -30.43
CA ALA A 8 -6.75 -15.02 -30.43
C ALA A 8 -6.59 -16.09 -29.35
N THR A 9 -6.55 -17.34 -29.82
CA THR A 9 -6.19 -18.54 -29.05
C THR A 9 -4.66 -18.62 -29.01
N LEU A 10 -4.04 -18.73 -27.84
CA LEU A 10 -2.66 -19.23 -27.73
C LEU A 10 -2.63 -20.56 -27.00
N ALA A 11 -1.78 -21.43 -27.55
CA ALA A 11 -1.76 -22.86 -27.36
C ALA A 11 -1.04 -23.30 -26.07
N ALA A 12 -1.47 -24.47 -25.59
CA ALA A 12 -0.84 -25.25 -24.55
C ALA A 12 0.56 -25.74 -24.93
N THR A 13 1.43 -25.89 -23.92
CA THR A 13 2.62 -26.75 -24.01
C THR A 13 2.60 -27.71 -22.81
N THR A 14 2.59 -29.01 -23.10
CA THR A 14 2.68 -30.12 -22.14
C THR A 14 3.99 -30.86 -22.40
N THR A 15 4.75 -31.15 -21.34
CA THR A 15 5.87 -32.10 -21.30
C THR A 15 6.27 -32.27 -19.83
N ALA A 16 6.69 -33.40 -19.28
CA ALA A 16 6.46 -34.83 -19.47
C ALA A 16 6.96 -35.49 -18.17
N THR A 17 6.39 -36.64 -17.83
CA THR A 17 6.71 -37.49 -16.68
C THR A 17 8.05 -38.23 -16.83
N ALA A 18 8.82 -38.29 -15.75
CA ALA A 18 9.77 -39.36 -15.42
C ALA A 18 9.78 -39.44 -13.88
N GLY A 19 9.50 -40.55 -13.19
CA GLY A 19 9.74 -41.94 -13.55
C GLY A 19 11.03 -42.42 -12.89
N CYS A 20 11.08 -42.52 -11.56
CA CYS A 20 12.12 -43.25 -10.85
C CYS A 20 11.48 -44.30 -9.93
N VAL A 21 11.64 -45.55 -10.36
CA VAL A 21 11.43 -46.78 -9.58
C VAL A 21 12.64 -46.94 -8.65
N GLY A 22 12.38 -47.18 -7.37
CA GLY A 22 13.41 -47.49 -6.37
C GLY A 22 12.85 -48.45 -5.31
N THR A 23 13.38 -49.66 -5.35
CA THR A 23 13.06 -50.92 -4.65
C THR A 23 12.91 -50.82 -3.12
N LEU A 24 11.97 -51.62 -2.58
CA LEU A 24 11.86 -51.99 -1.17
C LEU A 24 13.09 -52.81 -0.72
N ASP A 25 13.72 -52.45 0.40
CA ASP A 25 14.34 -53.45 1.28
C ASP A 25 14.23 -53.01 2.74
N SER A 26 13.90 -53.97 3.59
CA SER A 26 13.58 -53.80 5.02
C SER A 26 14.83 -54.03 5.87
N ALA A 27 15.22 -53.08 6.71
CA ALA A 27 15.89 -53.37 7.98
C ALA A 27 15.96 -52.12 8.87
N GLN A 28 15.31 -52.18 10.03
CA GLN A 28 15.61 -51.34 11.19
C GLN A 28 16.93 -51.83 11.81
N PRO A 29 17.84 -50.92 12.19
CA PRO A 29 18.13 -50.76 13.62
C PRO A 29 18.21 -49.29 14.06
N THR A 30 17.88 -49.06 15.32
CA THR A 30 18.18 -47.87 16.12
C THR A 30 19.67 -47.56 16.14
N ASP A 31 20.04 -46.28 15.95
CA ASP A 31 20.98 -45.57 16.82
C ASP A 31 20.94 -44.05 16.59
N THR A 32 21.27 -43.34 17.66
CA THR A 32 21.31 -41.89 17.84
C THR A 32 22.50 -41.29 17.08
N GLU A 33 22.28 -40.28 16.22
CA GLU A 33 23.30 -39.23 16.02
C GLU A 33 22.71 -37.94 15.45
N SER A 34 23.19 -36.84 16.04
CA SER A 34 22.91 -35.45 15.69
C SER A 34 23.22 -35.18 14.22
N SER A 35 22.31 -34.52 13.50
CA SER A 35 22.61 -33.93 12.20
C SER A 35 21.78 -32.65 12.04
N THR A 36 22.50 -31.54 12.21
CA THR A 36 22.16 -30.16 11.91
C THR A 36 21.18 -30.03 10.73
N PRO A 37 20.04 -29.34 10.87
CA PRO A 37 19.25 -28.99 9.70
C PRO A 37 20.08 -28.06 8.82
N ALA A 38 20.26 -28.48 7.57
CA ALA A 38 20.94 -27.74 6.52
C ALA A 38 20.39 -26.31 6.45
N SER A 39 21.30 -25.33 6.53
CA SER A 39 20.98 -23.95 6.16
C SER A 39 20.59 -23.92 4.68
N THR A 40 19.29 -23.89 4.43
CA THR A 40 18.76 -23.42 3.16
C THR A 40 19.15 -21.94 3.09
N SER A 41 20.18 -21.63 2.30
CA SER A 41 20.46 -20.25 1.91
C SER A 41 19.18 -19.70 1.29
N ALA A 42 18.47 -18.86 2.04
CA ALA A 42 17.40 -18.05 1.50
C ALA A 42 18.04 -17.20 0.41
N ASP A 43 17.59 -17.43 -0.81
CA ASP A 43 17.85 -16.56 -1.94
C ASP A 43 17.13 -15.24 -1.64
N THR A 44 17.80 -14.36 -0.89
CA THR A 44 17.30 -13.02 -0.60
C THR A 44 17.40 -12.25 -1.89
N THR A 45 16.36 -12.38 -2.71
CA THR A 45 16.13 -11.51 -3.85
C THR A 45 15.89 -10.14 -3.25
N THR A 46 16.86 -9.25 -3.30
CA THR A 46 16.73 -7.86 -2.82
C THR A 46 15.70 -7.18 -3.71
N ALA A 47 14.44 -7.18 -3.29
CA ALA A 47 13.39 -6.41 -3.94
C ALA A 47 13.83 -4.95 -3.95
N THR A 48 14.03 -4.39 -5.14
CA THR A 48 14.45 -3.00 -5.29
C THR A 48 13.26 -2.12 -4.93
N CYS A 49 13.27 -1.53 -3.74
CA CYS A 49 12.23 -0.61 -3.29
C CYS A 49 12.41 0.73 -3.99
N THR A 50 11.40 1.19 -4.72
CA THR A 50 11.39 2.49 -5.43
C THR A 50 10.23 3.30 -4.91
N VAL A 51 10.52 4.51 -4.42
CA VAL A 51 9.52 5.45 -3.92
C VAL A 51 8.87 6.17 -5.09
N ASP A 52 7.57 6.37 -4.99
CA ASP A 52 6.77 7.20 -5.89
C ASP A 52 6.78 8.65 -5.38
N ASP A 53 7.63 9.48 -6.00
CA ASP A 53 7.77 10.90 -5.65
C ASP A 53 6.57 11.76 -6.11
N SER A 54 5.60 11.21 -6.85
CA SER A 54 4.50 12.00 -7.43
C SER A 54 3.54 12.56 -6.39
N LEU A 55 3.53 11.98 -5.19
CA LEU A 55 2.74 12.45 -4.06
C LEU A 55 3.40 13.62 -3.31
N GLY A 56 4.65 13.94 -3.61
CA GLY A 56 5.37 15.06 -2.98
C GLY A 56 5.65 14.87 -1.49
N LEU A 57 5.41 13.67 -0.94
CA LEU A 57 5.64 13.33 0.45
C LEU A 57 7.14 13.22 0.70
N VAL A 58 7.70 14.14 1.47
CA VAL A 58 9.11 14.11 1.87
C VAL A 58 9.17 13.68 3.33
N ASP A 59 10.05 12.71 3.63
CA ASP A 59 10.42 12.30 4.99
C ASP A 59 9.40 11.38 5.72
N VAL A 60 8.94 10.34 5.02
CA VAL A 60 8.20 9.23 5.66
C VAL A 60 9.18 8.16 6.12
N GLU A 61 9.29 7.95 7.43
CA GLU A 61 10.16 6.92 8.01
C GLU A 61 9.40 5.58 8.12
N VAL A 62 10.01 4.50 7.60
CA VAL A 62 9.44 3.16 7.75
C VAL A 62 9.63 2.69 9.20
N PRO A 63 8.56 2.30 9.92
CA PRO A 63 8.70 1.79 11.26
C PRO A 63 9.43 0.44 11.23
N GLY A 64 10.49 0.31 12.02
CA GLY A 64 11.23 -0.96 12.15
C GLY A 64 10.41 -2.11 12.75
N ASP A 65 9.30 -1.79 13.42
CA ASP A 65 8.29 -2.74 13.91
C ASP A 65 6.88 -2.27 13.48
N PRO A 66 6.31 -2.83 12.40
CA PRO A 66 5.05 -2.37 11.78
C PRO A 66 3.83 -2.88 12.55
N THR A 67 3.68 -2.46 13.81
CA THR A 67 2.48 -2.77 14.61
C THR A 67 1.26 -2.02 14.10
N GLU A 68 0.06 -2.50 14.42
CA GLU A 68 -1.21 -1.81 14.11
C GLU A 68 -1.24 -0.36 14.60
N ALA A 69 -0.74 -0.10 15.81
CA ALA A 69 -0.64 1.24 16.37
C ALA A 69 0.34 2.12 15.57
N ALA A 70 1.50 1.58 15.20
CA ALA A 70 2.47 2.31 14.38
C ALA A 70 1.91 2.61 12.98
N ALA A 71 1.18 1.67 12.37
CA ALA A 71 0.56 1.87 11.07
C ALA A 71 -0.52 2.96 11.11
N ARG A 72 -1.37 2.94 12.15
CA ARG A 72 -2.41 3.96 12.35
C ARG A 72 -1.80 5.35 12.55
N ASP A 73 -0.85 5.48 13.47
CA ASP A 73 -0.24 6.77 13.81
C ASP A 73 0.53 7.34 12.59
N LEU A 74 1.17 6.47 11.79
CA LEU A 74 1.81 6.85 10.53
C LEU A 74 0.79 7.29 9.47
N ALA A 75 -0.28 6.52 9.26
CA ALA A 75 -1.30 6.83 8.26
C ALA A 75 -1.97 8.18 8.55
N GLU A 76 -2.29 8.46 9.83
CA GLU A 76 -2.86 9.75 10.26
C GLU A 76 -1.91 10.91 9.94
N PHE A 77 -0.64 10.79 10.34
CA PHE A 77 0.37 11.83 10.10
C PHE A 77 0.59 12.10 8.61
N VAL A 78 0.75 11.04 7.81
CA VAL A 78 1.05 11.17 6.38
C VAL A 78 -0.15 11.70 5.61
N GLU A 79 -1.36 11.22 5.91
CA GLU A 79 -2.55 11.65 5.18
C GLU A 79 -2.94 13.09 5.50
N GLU A 80 -2.76 13.55 6.74
CA GLU A 80 -2.99 14.96 7.08
C GLU A 80 -2.08 15.88 6.27
N ALA A 81 -0.79 15.56 6.20
CA ALA A 81 0.18 16.31 5.41
C ALA A 81 -0.17 16.29 3.91
N TYR A 82 -0.47 15.11 3.38
CA TYR A 82 -0.89 14.92 1.99
C TYR A 82 -2.13 15.76 1.64
N ALA A 83 -3.17 15.68 2.48
CA ALA A 83 -4.44 16.37 2.28
C ALA A 83 -4.23 17.89 2.21
N ARG A 84 -3.42 18.44 3.13
CA ARG A 84 -3.12 19.87 3.18
C ARG A 84 -2.38 20.32 1.93
N ASP A 85 -1.29 19.64 1.57
CA ASP A 85 -0.49 19.98 0.39
C ASP A 85 -1.33 19.91 -0.89
N ARG A 86 -2.20 18.89 -0.98
CA ARG A 86 -3.09 18.72 -2.12
C ARG A 86 -4.13 19.83 -2.22
N ALA A 87 -4.73 20.23 -1.10
CA ALA A 87 -5.70 21.33 -1.03
C ALA A 87 -5.05 22.66 -1.43
N GLU A 88 -3.88 22.97 -0.87
CA GLU A 88 -3.12 24.18 -1.21
C GLU A 88 -2.72 24.22 -2.68
N ALA A 89 -2.29 23.08 -3.24
CA ALA A 89 -1.98 22.95 -4.67
C ALA A 89 -3.21 23.18 -5.58
N ASP A 90 -4.43 22.88 -5.09
CA ASP A 90 -5.69 23.18 -5.77
C ASP A 90 -6.15 24.64 -5.60
N GLY A 91 -5.41 25.46 -4.85
CA GLY A 91 -5.70 26.87 -4.62
C GLY A 91 -6.53 27.16 -3.36
N TRP A 92 -6.75 26.15 -2.52
CA TRP A 92 -7.44 26.34 -1.25
C TRP A 92 -6.50 26.89 -0.17
N ASN A 93 -7.02 27.78 0.66
CA ASN A 93 -6.40 28.21 1.91
C ASN A 93 -6.96 27.34 3.04
N VAL A 94 -6.16 26.38 3.51
CA VAL A 94 -6.50 25.47 4.61
C VAL A 94 -6.43 26.23 5.94
N GLN A 95 -7.58 26.32 6.62
CA GLN A 95 -7.71 26.99 7.91
C GLN A 95 -7.42 26.04 9.07
N GLY A 96 -7.70 24.74 8.88
CA GLY A 96 -7.50 23.72 9.91
C GLY A 96 -7.88 22.32 9.42
N VAL A 97 -7.62 21.35 10.31
CA VAL A 97 -8.10 19.98 10.18
C VAL A 97 -9.30 19.86 11.13
N ASP A 98 -10.46 19.50 10.61
CA ASP A 98 -11.68 19.30 11.40
C ASP A 98 -11.59 17.95 12.14
N TYR A 99 -11.23 16.90 11.41
CA TYR A 99 -10.89 15.61 12.00
C TYR A 99 -9.90 14.82 11.14
N ALA A 100 -9.11 13.99 11.80
CA ALA A 100 -8.38 12.88 11.23
C ALA A 100 -8.73 11.63 12.03
N THR A 101 -9.08 10.54 11.38
CA THR A 101 -9.39 9.27 12.05
C THR A 101 -8.77 8.14 11.28
N ALA A 102 -8.10 7.25 11.99
CA ALA A 102 -7.49 6.07 11.40
C ALA A 102 -7.88 4.81 12.17
N GLU A 103 -8.17 3.75 11.42
CA GLU A 103 -8.40 2.39 11.92
C GLU A 103 -7.31 1.48 11.35
N SER A 104 -7.02 0.38 12.05
CA SER A 104 -5.95 -0.53 11.65
C SER A 104 -6.37 -1.98 11.79
N GLN A 105 -5.74 -2.83 10.99
CA GLN A 105 -5.90 -4.28 11.06
C GLN A 105 -4.57 -4.99 10.76
N PRO A 106 -4.33 -6.18 11.33
CA PRO A 106 -3.10 -6.93 11.10
C PRO A 106 -3.02 -7.46 9.67
N ALA A 107 -1.80 -7.57 9.15
CA ALA A 107 -1.47 -8.24 7.88
C ALA A 107 -0.40 -9.31 8.12
N ASP A 108 -0.20 -10.22 7.15
CA ASP A 108 0.81 -11.29 7.28
C ASP A 108 2.25 -10.75 7.36
N ASP A 109 2.52 -9.59 6.75
CA ASP A 109 3.83 -8.94 6.66
C ASP A 109 3.90 -7.54 7.30
N GLY A 110 2.88 -7.18 8.10
CA GLY A 110 2.79 -5.89 8.76
C GLY A 110 1.38 -5.54 9.22
N ALA A 111 0.91 -4.36 8.87
CA ALA A 111 -0.45 -3.91 9.17
C ALA A 111 -1.02 -3.03 8.06
N TYR A 112 -2.33 -3.07 7.91
CA TYR A 112 -3.09 -2.09 7.14
C TYR A 112 -3.66 -1.02 8.05
N ALA A 113 -3.76 0.20 7.55
CA ALA A 113 -4.50 1.27 8.18
C ALA A 113 -5.38 1.99 7.16
N SER A 114 -6.64 2.24 7.49
CA SER A 114 -7.50 3.19 6.78
C SER A 114 -7.44 4.52 7.50
N VAL A 115 -7.47 5.62 6.76
CA VAL A 115 -7.49 6.96 7.32
C VAL A 115 -8.43 7.86 6.54
N GLU A 116 -9.14 8.70 7.27
CA GLU A 116 -10.03 9.74 6.77
C GLU A 116 -9.61 11.09 7.36
N VAL A 117 -9.47 12.11 6.52
CA VAL A 117 -9.10 13.47 6.90
C VAL A 117 -10.11 14.45 6.31
N SER A 118 -10.64 15.34 7.16
CA SER A 118 -11.47 16.47 6.76
C SER A 118 -10.74 17.78 7.06
N LEU A 119 -10.68 18.66 6.06
CA LEU A 119 -10.05 19.98 6.16
C LEU A 119 -11.08 21.09 6.04
N ASP A 120 -11.00 22.06 6.94
CA ASP A 120 -11.67 23.34 6.80
C ASP A 120 -10.85 24.22 5.84
N ALA A 121 -11.42 24.56 4.69
CA ALA A 121 -10.74 25.30 3.64
C ALA A 121 -11.54 26.53 3.20
N SER A 122 -10.83 27.48 2.60
CA SER A 122 -11.45 28.64 1.98
C SER A 122 -10.78 29.02 0.67
N GLU A 123 -11.52 29.62 -0.24
CA GLU A 123 -10.98 30.20 -1.47
C GLU A 123 -11.47 31.64 -1.60
N SER A 124 -10.54 32.57 -1.86
CA SER A 124 -10.89 33.94 -2.22
C SER A 124 -11.16 34.01 -3.72
N ALA A 125 -12.42 34.20 -4.10
CA ALA A 125 -12.80 34.38 -5.49
C ALA A 125 -13.04 35.87 -5.79
N GLU A 126 -12.26 36.43 -6.72
CA GLU A 126 -12.55 37.74 -7.29
C GLU A 126 -13.59 37.59 -8.42
N ARG A 127 -14.85 37.94 -8.13
CA ARG A 127 -15.87 38.08 -9.18
C ARG A 127 -15.71 39.46 -9.84
N ALA A 128 -15.54 39.49 -11.16
CA ALA A 128 -15.30 40.73 -11.90
C ALA A 128 -16.36 41.82 -11.58
N GLY A 129 -15.95 42.85 -10.84
CA GLY A 129 -16.76 44.02 -10.47
C GLY A 129 -17.36 44.02 -9.07
N ASP A 130 -17.18 42.96 -8.28
CA ASP A 130 -17.70 42.85 -6.91
C ASP A 130 -16.57 42.76 -5.87
N SER A 131 -16.92 43.00 -4.59
CA SER A 131 -16.05 42.79 -3.45
C SER A 131 -15.63 41.32 -3.33
N GLU A 132 -14.40 41.07 -2.89
CA GLU A 132 -13.85 39.73 -2.65
C GLU A 132 -14.87 38.87 -1.87
N THR A 133 -15.22 37.71 -2.44
CA THR A 133 -16.12 36.75 -1.80
C THR A 133 -15.31 35.55 -1.33
N THR A 134 -15.33 35.27 -0.04
CA THR A 134 -14.73 34.06 0.54
C THR A 134 -15.73 32.91 0.43
N VAL A 135 -15.33 31.83 -0.23
CA VAL A 135 -16.04 30.56 -0.23
C VAL A 135 -15.44 29.68 0.86
N LEU A 136 -16.26 29.07 1.70
CA LEU A 136 -15.84 28.06 2.68
C LEU A 136 -16.16 26.67 2.11
N ALA A 137 -15.28 25.70 2.34
CA ALA A 137 -15.47 24.32 1.93
C ALA A 137 -14.88 23.35 2.96
N ASP A 138 -15.55 22.22 3.13
CA ASP A 138 -15.03 21.05 3.82
C ASP A 138 -14.45 20.10 2.75
N LEU A 139 -13.13 19.89 2.79
CA LEU A 139 -12.44 18.99 1.86
C LEU A 139 -12.18 17.66 2.54
N TYR A 140 -12.54 16.57 1.86
CA TYR A 140 -12.44 15.23 2.42
C TYR A 140 -11.44 14.37 1.63
N TYR A 141 -10.54 13.72 2.35
CA TYR A 141 -9.51 12.83 1.84
C TYR A 141 -9.56 11.51 2.61
N ALA A 142 -9.40 10.40 1.89
CA ALA A 142 -9.34 9.09 2.52
C ALA A 142 -8.41 8.17 1.73
N ALA A 143 -7.68 7.33 2.45
CA ALA A 143 -6.79 6.35 1.85
C ALA A 143 -6.56 5.16 2.78
N TRP A 144 -6.20 4.05 2.15
CA TRP A 144 -5.55 2.92 2.80
C TRP A 144 -4.03 3.03 2.74
N TYR A 145 -3.39 2.53 3.79
CA TYR A 145 -1.95 2.36 3.98
C TYR A 145 -1.64 0.90 4.24
N HIS A 146 -0.53 0.43 3.68
CA HIS A 146 0.08 -0.86 3.99
C HIS A 146 1.48 -0.60 4.52
N VAL A 147 1.68 -0.92 5.80
CA VAL A 147 2.92 -0.64 6.53
C VAL A 147 3.58 -1.95 6.84
N THR A 148 4.79 -2.14 6.29
CA THR A 148 5.62 -3.31 6.50
C THR A 148 6.94 -2.89 7.13
N ALA A 149 7.76 -3.85 7.55
CA ALA A 149 9.09 -3.57 8.09
C ALA A 149 10.08 -3.00 7.04
N THR A 150 9.72 -2.98 5.75
CA THR A 150 10.64 -2.60 4.66
C THR A 150 10.15 -1.45 3.81
N ARG A 151 8.86 -1.14 3.86
CA ARG A 151 8.23 -0.10 3.04
C ARG A 151 6.88 0.31 3.58
N VAL A 152 6.45 1.49 3.16
CA VAL A 152 5.08 2.00 3.32
C VAL A 152 4.47 2.21 1.94
N GLU A 153 3.26 1.71 1.74
CA GLU A 153 2.48 1.90 0.53
C GLU A 153 1.17 2.63 0.86
N ARG A 154 0.75 3.52 -0.04
CA ARG A 154 -0.50 4.28 0.05
C ARG A 154 -1.36 3.98 -1.18
N SER A 155 -2.65 3.77 -0.99
CA SER A 155 -3.61 3.62 -2.09
C SER A 155 -3.87 4.95 -2.83
N ALA A 156 -4.39 4.89 -4.05
CA ALA A 156 -4.68 6.07 -4.90
C ALA A 156 -5.86 6.95 -4.43
N ALA A 157 -6.29 6.82 -3.17
CA ALA A 157 -7.53 7.29 -2.55
C ALA A 157 -8.73 6.36 -2.79
N ASP A 158 -9.15 5.68 -1.72
CA ASP A 158 -10.40 4.93 -1.64
C ASP A 158 -10.78 4.81 -0.16
N GLY A 159 -11.90 5.42 0.24
CA GLY A 159 -12.46 5.33 1.60
C GLY A 159 -13.32 4.08 1.80
N GLY A 160 -12.96 2.96 1.15
CA GLY A 160 -13.67 1.70 1.25
C GLY A 160 -13.45 1.02 2.61
N GLU A 161 -14.40 0.17 3.03
CA GLU A 161 -14.32 -0.60 4.28
C GLU A 161 -13.18 -1.63 4.28
N ASP A 162 -12.71 -2.04 3.10
CA ASP A 162 -11.66 -3.05 2.93
C ASP A 162 -10.45 -2.47 2.17
N PRO A 163 -9.21 -2.94 2.44
CA PRO A 163 -8.03 -2.57 1.67
C PRO A 163 -8.21 -2.91 0.18
N PRO A 164 -7.80 -2.01 -0.74
CA PRO A 164 -7.94 -2.26 -2.17
C PRO A 164 -6.94 -3.31 -2.67
N ASP A 165 -7.38 -4.15 -3.62
CA ASP A 165 -6.53 -5.16 -4.26
C ASP A 165 -5.44 -4.57 -5.17
N TYR A 166 -5.57 -3.30 -5.58
CA TYR A 166 -4.68 -2.63 -6.53
C TYR A 166 -4.60 -1.12 -6.29
N GLY A 167 -3.67 -0.45 -6.97
CA GLY A 167 -3.55 1.02 -6.90
C GLY A 167 -2.67 1.51 -5.74
N TRP A 168 -1.74 0.68 -5.28
CA TRP A 168 -0.76 1.03 -4.26
C TRP A 168 0.45 1.76 -4.86
N ALA A 169 0.86 2.84 -4.19
CA ALA A 169 2.09 3.59 -4.47
C ALA A 169 3.02 3.48 -3.26
N THR A 170 4.27 3.09 -3.48
CA THR A 170 5.28 3.05 -2.42
C THR A 170 5.67 4.48 -2.07
N ILE A 171 5.51 4.89 -0.80
CA ILE A 171 5.85 6.24 -0.33
C ILE A 171 7.09 6.29 0.56
N ALA A 172 7.54 5.14 1.06
CA ALA A 172 8.74 5.03 1.87
C ALA A 172 9.40 3.66 1.72
N CYS A 173 10.71 3.62 1.93
CA CYS A 173 11.55 2.43 1.96
C CYS A 173 12.52 2.51 3.16
N ALA A 174 12.82 1.37 3.80
CA ALA A 174 13.79 1.26 4.88
C ALA A 174 15.25 1.15 4.40
#